data_AF-A0A9P5U924-F1
#
_entry.id   AF-A0A9P5U924-F1
#
_cell.length_a   1.000
_cell.length_b   1.000
_cell.length_c   1.000
_cell.angle_alpha   90.00
_cell.angle_beta   90.00
_cell.angle_gamma   90.00
#
_symmetry.space_group_name_H-M   'P 1'
#
loop_
_entity.id
_entity.type
_entity.pdbx_description
1 polymer ?
#
loop_
_entity_poly.entity_id
_entity_poly.type
_entity_poly.pdbx_seq_one_letter_code
_entity_poly.pdbx_strand_id
1 'polypeptide(L)'
;RRVQPVYQKQSFYGQLQHILVVTLPAAEELGLNSQTTFVLAAIHRCQVQATSHSGAAYYEQMGALEVVDMSAVQCLIGRIEAVNDMRNFVIDRTGTLQSSYYVTGE
;
A
#
# COMPACT_ATOMS: atom_id res chain seq x y z
N ARG A 1 1.02 26.03 22.48
CA ARG A 1 2.43 25.66 22.21
C ARG A 1 2.45 24.76 20.97
N ARG A 2 2.98 25.20 19.82
CA ARG A 2 3.10 24.33 18.63
C ARG A 2 4.34 23.46 18.80
N VAL A 3 4.13 22.17 19.07
CA VAL A 3 5.20 21.17 19.11
C VAL A 3 5.40 20.65 17.69
N GLN A 4 6.65 20.47 17.26
CA GLN A 4 6.91 19.88 15.95
C GLN A 4 6.48 18.40 15.95
N PRO A 5 5.82 17.93 14.89
CA PRO A 5 5.41 16.54 14.80
C PRO A 5 6.62 15.61 14.74
N VAL A 6 6.56 14.51 15.48
CA VAL A 6 7.54 13.42 15.41
C VAL A 6 6.93 12.32 14.55
N TYR A 7 7.47 12.13 13.35
CA TYR A 7 7.01 11.08 12.44
C TYR A 7 7.66 9.75 12.79
N GLN A 8 6.89 8.67 12.67
CA GLN A 8 7.36 7.30 12.87
C GLN A 8 7.08 6.49 11.59
N LYS A 9 8.00 5.59 11.27
CA LYS A 9 7.81 4.66 10.16
C LYS A 9 6.68 3.69 10.50
N GLN A 10 5.70 3.59 9.62
CA GLN A 10 4.54 2.73 9.80
C GLN A 10 4.21 2.02 8.48
N SER A 11 3.77 0.76 8.57
CA SER A 11 3.23 0.02 7.43
C SER A 11 1.77 0.40 7.19
N PHE A 12 1.44 0.63 5.93
CA PHE A 12 0.08 0.89 5.47
C PHE A 12 -0.34 -0.20 4.49
N TYR A 13 -1.62 -0.56 4.51
CA TYR A 13 -2.19 -1.57 3.64
C TYR A 13 -3.38 -0.97 2.89
N GLY A 14 -3.66 -1.51 1.71
CA GLY A 14 -4.76 -1.03 0.88
C GLY A 14 -4.93 -1.85 -0.38
N GLN A 15 -5.99 -1.53 -1.10
CA GLN A 15 -6.25 -2.11 -2.41
C GLN A 15 -5.79 -1.13 -3.50
N LEU A 16 -4.88 -1.57 -4.35
CA LEU A 16 -4.53 -0.83 -5.56
C LEU A 16 -5.74 -0.78 -6.49
N GLN A 17 -6.26 0.43 -6.73
CA GLN A 17 -7.40 0.65 -7.63
C GLN A 17 -6.92 0.99 -9.04
N HIS A 18 -5.92 1.87 -9.13
CA HIS A 18 -5.38 2.33 -10.40
C HIS A 18 -3.87 2.57 -10.32
N ILE A 19 -3.21 2.36 -11.45
CA ILE A 19 -1.86 2.90 -11.71
C ILE A 19 -2.06 4.08 -12.65
N LEU A 20 -1.63 5.26 -12.22
CA LEU A 20 -1.72 6.51 -12.96
C LEU A 20 -0.35 6.82 -13.54
N VAL A 21 -0.27 6.91 -14.87
CA VAL A 21 0.96 7.29 -15.58
C VAL A 21 0.77 8.72 -16.07
N VAL A 22 1.48 9.67 -15.46
CA VAL A 22 1.37 11.09 -15.78
C VAL A 22 2.68 11.55 -16.38
N THR A 23 2.64 11.96 -17.65
CA THR A 23 3.81 12.55 -18.31
C THR A 23 3.65 14.06 -18.31
N LEU A 24 4.57 14.75 -17.65
CA LEU A 24 4.61 16.20 -17.59
C LEU A 24 5.77 16.72 -18.44
N PRO A 25 5.57 17.82 -19.19
CA PRO A 25 6.67 18.49 -19.88
C PRO A 25 7.66 19.07 -18.87
N ALA A 26 8.80 19.59 -19.37
CA ALA A 26 9.68 20.41 -18.55
C ALA A 26 8.88 21.61 -17.99
N ALA A 27 9.00 21.84 -16.68
CA ALA A 27 8.24 22.84 -15.96
C ALA A 27 9.08 23.36 -14.77
N GLU A 28 9.59 24.58 -14.90
CA GLU A 28 10.46 25.20 -13.90
C GLU A 28 9.76 25.38 -12.54
N GLU A 29 8.47 25.73 -12.55
CA GLU A 29 7.64 25.87 -11.34
C GLU A 29 7.55 24.58 -10.51
N LEU A 30 7.73 23.42 -11.15
CA LEU A 30 7.73 22.10 -10.52
C LEU A 30 9.16 21.54 -10.31
N GLY A 31 10.19 22.33 -10.64
CA GLY A 31 11.59 21.88 -10.61
C GLY A 31 11.94 20.82 -11.65
N LEU A 32 11.17 20.72 -12.74
CA LEU A 32 11.36 19.71 -13.79
C LEU A 32 12.15 20.29 -14.96
N ASN A 33 13.44 19.96 -15.04
CA ASN A 33 14.34 20.44 -16.10
C ASN A 33 14.13 19.72 -17.45
N SER A 34 13.36 18.64 -17.47
CA SER A 34 13.07 17.85 -18.67
C SER A 34 11.70 17.16 -18.54
N GLN A 35 11.17 16.66 -19.66
CA GLN A 35 9.94 15.87 -19.62
C GLN A 35 10.10 14.69 -18.68
N THR A 36 9.20 14.57 -17.71
CA THR A 36 9.28 13.59 -16.63
C THR A 36 7.99 12.79 -16.56
N THR A 37 8.10 11.47 -16.47
CA THR A 37 6.96 10.57 -16.27
C THR A 37 6.89 10.14 -14.81
N PHE A 38 5.77 10.44 -14.17
CA PHE A 38 5.43 9.98 -12.83
C PHE A 38 4.54 8.74 -12.92
N VAL A 39 4.90 7.71 -12.15
CA VAL A 39 4.06 6.53 -11.98
C VAL A 39 3.52 6.57 -10.55
N LEU A 40 2.20 6.73 -10.43
CA LEU A 40 1.52 6.87 -9.16
C LEU A 40 0.55 5.70 -8.95
N ALA A 41 0.36 5.32 -7.69
CA ALA A 41 -0.61 4.31 -7.28
C ALA A 41 -1.78 4.97 -6.56
N ALA A 42 -3.00 4.77 -7.07
CA ALA A 42 -4.23 5.12 -6.36
C ALA A 42 -4.65 3.92 -5.50
N ILE A 43 -4.54 4.06 -4.18
CA ILE A 43 -4.73 2.99 -3.20
C ILE A 43 -5.92 3.33 -2.32
N HIS A 44 -6.92 2.46 -2.30
CA HIS A 44 -8.00 2.54 -1.32
C HIS A 44 -7.47 1.96 -0.01
N ARG A 45 -7.19 2.81 0.97
CA ARG A 45 -6.47 2.42 2.19
C ARG A 45 -7.33 1.56 3.11
N CYS A 46 -6.74 0.58 3.78
CA CYS A 46 -7.40 -0.15 4.87
C CYS A 46 -7.32 0.65 6.17
N GLN A 47 -8.43 0.75 6.91
CA GLN A 47 -8.41 1.30 8.27
C GLN A 47 -8.01 0.21 9.27
N VAL A 48 -6.70 0.02 9.46
CA VAL A 48 -6.17 -0.95 10.44
C VAL A 48 -6.67 -0.58 11.83
N GLN A 49 -7.43 -1.49 12.44
CA GLN A 49 -8.03 -1.27 13.76
C GLN A 49 -7.10 -1.72 14.87
N ALA A 50 -6.46 -2.89 14.71
CA ALA A 50 -5.38 -3.30 15.59
C ALA A 50 -4.45 -4.30 14.90
N THR A 51 -3.38 -4.62 15.62
CA THR A 51 -2.40 -5.64 15.23
C THR A 51 -2.36 -6.69 16.33
N SER A 52 -2.44 -7.95 15.93
CA SER A 52 -2.31 -9.09 16.84
C SER A 52 -0.90 -9.19 17.42
N HIS A 53 -0.73 -9.98 18.48
CA HIS A 53 0.59 -10.20 19.10
C HIS A 53 1.60 -10.83 18.13
N SER A 54 1.14 -11.58 17.13
CA SER A 54 1.97 -12.16 16.06
C SER A 54 2.30 -11.18 14.93
N GLY A 55 1.86 -9.92 15.03
CA GLY A 55 2.13 -8.88 14.02
C GLY A 55 1.13 -8.84 12.86
N ALA A 56 0.14 -9.74 12.82
CA ALA A 56 -0.90 -9.70 11.80
C ALA A 56 -1.86 -8.53 12.06
N ALA A 57 -1.98 -7.62 11.10
CA ALA A 57 -2.92 -6.52 11.13
C ALA A 57 -4.33 -6.98 10.71
N TYR A 58 -5.37 -6.41 11.32
CA TYR A 58 -6.74 -6.62 10.86
C TYR A 58 -7.48 -5.29 10.68
N TYR A 59 -8.48 -5.33 9.80
CA TYR A 59 -9.34 -4.20 9.49
C TYR A 59 -10.74 -4.70 9.10
N GLU A 60 -11.73 -3.83 9.26
CA GLU A 60 -13.12 -4.12 8.85
C GLU A 60 -13.62 -3.12 7.80
N GLN A 61 -13.03 -1.92 7.78
CA GLN A 61 -13.45 -0.83 6.91
C GLN A 61 -12.30 -0.35 6.04
N MET A 62 -12.67 0.09 4.85
CA MET A 62 -11.78 0.86 3.99
C MET A 62 -11.84 2.34 4.38
N GLY A 63 -10.76 3.06 4.11
CA GLY A 63 -10.59 4.48 4.39
C GLY A 63 -10.67 5.30 3.12
N ALA A 64 -9.87 6.37 3.05
CA ALA A 64 -9.80 7.21 1.86
C ALA A 64 -9.05 6.52 0.71
N LEU A 65 -9.32 6.98 -0.51
CA LEU A 65 -8.44 6.77 -1.65
C LEU A 65 -7.25 7.72 -1.52
N GLU A 66 -6.04 7.18 -1.55
CA GLU A 66 -4.79 7.93 -1.47
C GLU A 66 -3.99 7.71 -2.75
N VAL A 67 -3.37 8.78 -3.26
CA VAL A 67 -2.46 8.70 -4.41
C VAL A 67 -1.04 8.87 -3.90
N VAL A 68 -0.21 7.85 -4.11
CA VAL A 68 1.19 7.82 -3.69
C VAL A 68 2.10 7.56 -4.88
N ASP A 69 3.38 7.90 -4.75
CA ASP A 69 4.39 7.47 -5.71
C ASP A 69 4.46 5.94 -5.73
N MET A 70 4.54 5.32 -6.92
CA MET A 70 4.55 3.86 -7.07
C MET A 70 5.73 3.21 -6.34
N SER A 71 6.85 3.91 -6.14
CA SER A 71 7.98 3.43 -5.35
C SER A 71 7.66 3.22 -3.87
N ALA A 72 6.59 3.81 -3.35
CA ALA A 72 6.11 3.56 -1.99
C ALA A 72 5.39 2.21 -1.84
N VAL A 73 4.97 1.58 -2.96
CA VAL A 73 4.33 0.26 -2.95
C VAL A 73 5.41 -0.82 -2.86
N GLN A 74 5.47 -1.50 -1.72
CA GLN A 74 6.57 -2.44 -1.43
C GLN A 74 6.27 -3.87 -1.87
N CYS A 75 5.03 -4.33 -1.75
CA CYS A 75 4.68 -5.72 -2.05
C CYS A 75 3.17 -5.92 -2.22
N LEU A 76 2.83 -7.13 -2.69
CA LEU A 76 1.48 -7.67 -2.60
C LEU A 76 1.33 -8.46 -1.30
N ILE A 77 0.19 -8.29 -0.65
CA ILE A 77 -0.21 -9.00 0.56
C ILE A 77 -1.41 -9.91 0.29
N GLY A 78 -1.56 -10.96 1.09
CA GLY A 78 -2.79 -11.73 1.17
C GLY A 78 -3.82 -11.03 2.06
N ARG A 79 -5.10 -11.20 1.72
CA ARG A 79 -6.23 -10.82 2.58
C ARG A 79 -7.12 -12.02 2.81
N ILE A 80 -7.41 -12.31 4.07
CA ILE A 80 -8.33 -13.39 4.44
C ILE A 80 -9.44 -12.82 5.31
N GLU A 81 -10.68 -13.12 4.94
CA GLU A 81 -11.85 -12.85 5.77
C GLU A 81 -12.02 -14.00 6.78
N ALA A 82 -12.05 -13.68 8.06
CA ALA A 82 -12.28 -14.67 9.10
C ALA A 82 -13.77 -15.01 9.20
N VAL A 83 -14.05 -16.31 9.17
CA VAL A 83 -15.41 -16.87 9.10
C VAL A 83 -16.23 -16.57 10.38
N ASN A 84 -15.56 -16.35 11.51
CA ASN A 84 -16.20 -16.22 12.83
C ASN A 84 -16.51 -14.78 13.25
N ASP A 85 -15.78 -13.78 12.75
CA ASP A 85 -15.97 -12.37 13.13
C ASP A 85 -16.01 -11.40 11.94
N MET A 86 -16.02 -11.91 10.70
CA MET A 86 -16.02 -11.14 9.45
C MET A 86 -14.89 -10.10 9.35
N ARG A 87 -13.82 -10.26 10.14
CA ARG A 87 -12.66 -9.37 10.07
C ARG A 87 -11.75 -9.75 8.93
N ASN A 88 -11.16 -8.76 8.29
CA ASN A 88 -10.15 -8.98 7.27
C ASN A 88 -8.76 -8.95 7.91
N PHE A 89 -8.04 -10.06 7.78
CA PHE A 89 -6.66 -10.20 8.22
C PHE A 89 -5.71 -9.97 7.04
N VAL A 90 -4.65 -9.22 7.30
CA VAL A 90 -3.55 -9.01 6.37
C VAL A 90 -2.50 -10.09 6.59
N ILE A 91 -2.14 -10.78 5.51
CA ILE A 91 -1.01 -11.71 5.45
C ILE A 91 0.09 -11.07 4.61
N ASP A 92 1.04 -10.47 5.30
CA ASP A 92 2.28 -10.03 4.69
C ASP A 92 3.28 -11.19 4.67
N ARG A 93 3.75 -11.56 3.47
CA ARG A 93 4.76 -12.62 3.28
C ARG A 93 6.15 -12.07 3.01
N THR A 94 6.34 -10.74 3.06
CA THR A 94 7.65 -10.14 2.94
C THR A 94 8.50 -10.54 4.15
N GLY A 95 9.49 -11.40 3.90
CA GLY A 95 10.43 -11.88 4.92
C GLY A 95 10.52 -13.40 5.10
N THR A 96 9.52 -14.22 4.69
CA THR A 96 9.53 -15.66 5.06
C THR A 96 9.14 -16.67 3.99
N LEU A 97 8.57 -16.32 2.83
CA LEU A 97 8.39 -17.29 1.74
C LEU A 97 8.10 -16.59 0.40
N GLN A 98 9.18 -16.22 -0.29
CA GLN A 98 9.14 -15.80 -1.69
C GLN A 98 9.31 -17.03 -2.59
N SER A 99 8.38 -17.99 -2.53
CA SER A 99 8.32 -19.11 -3.48
C SER A 99 6.88 -19.57 -3.70
N SER A 100 6.10 -18.76 -4.40
CA SER A 100 4.97 -19.28 -5.17
C SER A 100 5.37 -19.21 -6.64
N TYR A 101 5.70 -20.35 -7.23
CA TYR A 101 5.86 -20.52 -8.67
C TYR A 101 4.54 -21.01 -9.27
N TYR A 102 4.25 -20.56 -10.49
CA TYR A 102 3.15 -21.05 -11.28
C TYR A 102 3.47 -22.48 -11.75
N VAL A 103 2.60 -23.44 -11.45
CA VAL A 103 2.67 -24.79 -12.02
C VAL A 103 1.62 -24.86 -13.12
N THR A 104 2.06 -24.95 -14.37
CA THR A 104 1.18 -25.28 -15.49
C THR A 104 0.72 -26.72 -15.30
N GLY A 105 -0.60 -26.95 -15.26
CA GLY A 105 -1.16 -28.29 -15.19
C GLY A 105 -0.89 -29.08 -16.47
N GLU A 106 -0.54 -30.36 -16.31
CA GLU A 106 -0.59 -31.36 -17.38
C GLU A 106 -2.04 -31.75 -17.72
#